data_AF-A0A2T4RXZ8-F1
#
_entry.id   AF-A0A2T4RXZ8-F1
#
_cell.length_a   1.000
_cell.length_b   1.000
_cell.length_c   1.000
_cell.angle_alpha   90.00
_cell.angle_beta   90.00
_cell.angle_gamma   90.00
#
_symmetry.space_group_name_H-M   'P 1'
#
loop_
_entity.id
_entity.type
_entity.pdbx_description
1 polymer ?
#
loop_
_entity_poly.entity_id
_entity_poly.type
_entity_poly.pdbx_seq_one_letter_code
_entity_poly.pdbx_strand_id
1 'polypeptide(L)'
;DVDHIDVAIDGADEFDPQLNLIKGGGGALFREKVIDEMAERFVVIADETKQVDYLGQTFKLPVEVDRFNWMLVAKKIEKDTKAKVSRRNVEDITFITDNDNYILDVELPPNTDPYDMHEYSIHLTGVLETGYFLD
;
A
#
# COMPACT_ATOMS: atom_id res chain seq x y z
N ASP A 1 14.01 23.21 -0.81
CA ASP A 1 13.05 22.24 -1.38
C ASP A 1 13.74 21.46 -2.49
N VAL A 2 13.29 20.23 -2.70
CA VAL A 2 13.76 19.35 -3.80
C VAL A 2 12.66 19.38 -4.86
N ASP A 3 13.04 19.63 -6.11
CA ASP A 3 12.12 19.76 -7.25
C ASP A 3 12.23 18.61 -8.26
N HIS A 4 13.30 17.81 -8.17
CA HIS A 4 13.58 16.71 -9.10
C HIS A 4 14.44 15.63 -8.45
N ILE A 5 14.19 14.37 -8.81
CA ILE A 5 15.02 13.21 -8.49
C ILE A 5 15.36 12.49 -9.79
N ASP A 6 16.63 12.25 -10.08
CA ASP A 6 17.01 11.53 -11.31
C ASP A 6 16.62 10.06 -11.25
N VAL A 7 16.87 9.42 -10.10
CA VAL A 7 16.61 7.99 -9.89
C VAL A 7 16.14 7.73 -8.46
N ALA A 8 15.03 7.01 -8.33
CA ALA A 8 14.60 6.36 -7.09
C ALA A 8 14.87 4.85 -7.21
N ILE A 9 15.42 4.25 -6.16
CA ILE A 9 15.69 2.82 -6.08
C ILE A 9 15.03 2.29 -4.81
N ASP A 10 14.13 1.33 -4.96
CA ASP A 10 13.40 0.75 -3.83
C ASP A 10 13.10 -0.74 -4.03
N GLY A 11 12.61 -1.40 -2.99
CA GLY A 11 12.09 -2.77 -3.04
C GLY A 11 10.58 -2.82 -3.21
N ALA A 12 10.06 -4.05 -3.34
CA ALA A 12 8.64 -4.35 -3.36
C ALA A 12 8.30 -5.53 -2.44
N ASP A 13 7.09 -5.53 -1.90
CA ASP A 13 6.55 -6.68 -1.17
C ASP A 13 5.97 -7.72 -2.14
N GLU A 14 5.35 -7.26 -3.23
CA GLU A 14 4.94 -8.07 -4.38
C GLU A 14 5.07 -7.29 -5.70
N PHE A 15 5.25 -8.01 -6.81
CA PHE A 15 5.07 -7.48 -8.16
C PHE A 15 4.37 -8.48 -9.08
N ASP A 16 3.50 -7.97 -9.95
CA ASP A 16 2.74 -8.78 -10.92
C ASP A 16 3.41 -8.79 -12.32
N PRO A 17 2.89 -9.54 -13.32
CA PRO A 17 3.48 -9.58 -14.66
C PRO A 17 3.36 -8.26 -15.45
N GLN A 18 2.56 -7.30 -14.97
CA GLN A 18 2.46 -5.94 -15.52
C GLN A 18 3.42 -4.96 -14.83
N LEU A 19 4.21 -5.44 -13.86
CA LEU A 19 5.11 -4.65 -13.02
C LEU A 19 4.39 -3.69 -12.06
N ASN A 20 3.09 -3.90 -11.80
CA ASN A 20 2.42 -3.24 -10.70
C ASN A 20 2.95 -3.81 -9.38
N LEU A 21 2.99 -3.01 -8.33
CA LEU A 21 3.58 -3.41 -7.05
C LEU A 21 2.58 -3.31 -5.90
N ILE A 22 2.75 -4.19 -4.92
CA ILE A 22 2.41 -3.88 -3.53
C ILE A 22 3.70 -3.54 -2.78
N LYS A 23 3.68 -2.41 -2.09
CA LYS A 23 4.73 -1.91 -1.19
C LYS A 23 4.12 -1.49 0.15
N GLY A 24 4.97 -1.15 1.11
CA GLY A 24 4.56 -0.62 2.40
C GLY A 24 4.61 -1.60 3.56
N GLY A 25 5.22 -2.78 3.40
CA GLY A 25 5.47 -3.71 4.50
C GLY A 25 6.29 -3.10 5.64
N GLY A 26 7.26 -2.24 5.31
CA GLY A 26 8.03 -1.45 6.28
C GLY A 26 7.26 -0.28 6.91
N GLY A 27 6.10 0.08 6.35
CA GLY A 27 5.23 1.14 6.88
C GLY A 27 5.58 2.57 6.44
N ALA A 28 6.38 2.73 5.38
CA ALA A 28 6.78 4.02 4.83
C ALA A 28 6.10 4.37 3.48
N LEU A 29 5.03 3.65 3.11
CA LEU A 29 4.43 3.65 1.76
C LEU A 29 4.15 5.06 1.20
N PHE A 30 3.63 5.98 2.01
CA PHE A 30 3.32 7.33 1.55
C PHE A 30 4.60 8.07 1.15
N ARG A 31 5.63 8.00 2.00
CA ARG A 31 6.90 8.69 1.76
C ARG A 31 7.66 8.07 0.60
N GLU A 32 7.64 6.74 0.49
CA GLU A 32 8.19 6.00 -0.67
C GLU A 32 7.53 6.50 -1.95
N LYS A 33 6.19 6.53 -2.01
CA LYS A 33 5.44 6.95 -3.20
C LYS A 33 5.72 8.40 -3.61
N VAL A 34 5.83 9.32 -2.65
CA VAL A 34 6.20 10.71 -2.93
C VAL A 34 7.58 10.80 -3.58
N ILE A 35 8.56 10.03 -3.10
CA ILE A 35 9.92 10.02 -3.67
C ILE A 35 9.93 9.40 -5.07
N ASP A 36 9.18 8.32 -5.26
CA ASP A 36 9.07 7.64 -6.56
C ASP A 36 8.37 8.53 -7.60
N GLU A 37 7.33 9.28 -7.22
CA GLU A 37 6.61 10.23 -8.10
C GLU A 37 7.50 11.43 -8.51
N MET A 38 8.44 11.82 -7.65
CA MET A 38 9.42 12.87 -7.96
C MET A 38 10.56 12.39 -8.87
N ALA A 39 10.66 11.07 -9.14
CA ALA A 39 11.77 10.49 -9.86
C ALA A 39 11.52 10.43 -11.38
N GLU A 40 12.52 10.81 -12.19
CA GLU A 40 12.50 10.56 -13.64
C GLU A 40 12.55 9.06 -13.94
N ARG A 41 13.25 8.31 -13.09
CA ARG A 41 13.36 6.86 -13.21
C ARG A 41 13.19 6.17 -11.86
N PHE A 42 12.16 5.35 -11.76
CA PHE A 42 11.98 4.43 -10.66
C PHE A 42 12.53 3.04 -11.00
N VAL A 43 13.36 2.48 -10.12
CA VAL A 43 13.97 1.16 -10.28
C VAL A 43 13.65 0.29 -9.07
N VAL A 44 12.92 -0.80 -9.32
CA VAL A 44 12.58 -1.78 -8.29
C VAL A 44 13.64 -2.88 -8.25
N ILE A 45 14.10 -3.23 -7.06
CA ILE A 45 14.97 -4.39 -6.81
C ILE A 45 14.21 -5.39 -5.94
N ALA A 46 13.92 -6.56 -6.50
CA ALA A 46 13.20 -7.64 -5.81
C ALA A 46 13.77 -9.01 -6.22
N ASP A 47 13.69 -9.98 -5.31
CA ASP A 47 14.01 -11.38 -5.60
C ASP A 47 12.78 -12.12 -6.18
N GLU A 48 12.99 -13.33 -6.71
CA GLU A 48 11.94 -14.10 -7.38
C GLU A 48 10.75 -14.47 -6.49
N THR A 49 10.91 -14.45 -5.16
CA THR A 49 9.82 -14.76 -4.21
C THR A 49 8.78 -13.65 -4.14
N LYS A 50 9.08 -12.47 -4.68
CA LYS A 50 8.18 -11.32 -4.74
C LYS A 50 7.28 -11.33 -5.97
N GLN A 51 7.57 -12.19 -6.96
CA GLN A 51 6.75 -12.30 -8.15
C GLN A 51 5.46 -13.08 -7.84
N VAL A 52 4.32 -12.51 -8.22
CA VAL A 52 2.99 -13.11 -8.02
C VAL A 52 2.18 -13.15 -9.31
N ASP A 53 1.19 -14.03 -9.37
CA ASP A 53 0.26 -14.11 -10.51
C ASP A 53 -0.72 -12.93 -10.53
N TYR A 54 -1.06 -12.41 -9.35
CA TYR A 54 -1.91 -11.24 -9.12
C TYR A 54 -1.53 -10.61 -7.77
N LEU A 55 -1.68 -9.29 -7.65
CA LEU A 55 -1.39 -8.57 -6.41
C LEU A 55 -2.33 -8.99 -5.28
N GLY A 56 -1.76 -9.17 -4.08
CA GLY A 56 -2.45 -9.65 -2.89
C GLY A 56 -2.39 -11.17 -2.68
N GLN A 57 -1.61 -11.90 -3.48
CA GLN A 57 -1.57 -13.37 -3.44
C GLN A 57 -0.88 -13.91 -2.18
N THR A 58 0.19 -13.26 -1.74
CA THR A 58 1.05 -13.65 -0.61
C THR A 58 1.20 -12.56 0.43
N PHE A 59 0.86 -11.32 0.10
CA PHE A 59 1.00 -10.15 0.93
C PHE A 59 -0.34 -9.40 1.09
N LYS A 60 -0.51 -8.73 2.23
CA LYS A 60 -1.70 -7.89 2.49
C LYS A 60 -1.44 -6.47 1.99
N LEU A 61 -2.41 -5.86 1.32
CA LEU A 61 -2.30 -4.47 0.88
C LEU A 61 -2.26 -3.53 2.10
N PRO A 62 -1.18 -2.75 2.29
CA PRO A 62 -1.16 -1.72 3.31
C PRO A 62 -2.00 -0.51 2.89
N VAL A 63 -2.79 0.06 3.78
CA VAL A 63 -3.52 1.32 3.56
C VAL A 63 -3.25 2.24 4.74
N GLU A 64 -2.57 3.37 4.52
CA GLU A 64 -2.30 4.37 5.54
C GLU A 64 -3.55 5.23 5.76
N VAL A 65 -3.98 5.35 7.02
CA VAL A 65 -5.25 5.98 7.39
C VAL A 65 -5.13 6.88 8.62
N ASP A 66 -5.95 7.91 8.65
CA ASP A 66 -6.17 8.76 9.81
C ASP A 66 -6.58 7.95 11.05
N ARG A 67 -6.07 8.36 12.20
CA ARG A 67 -6.30 7.68 13.48
C ARG A 67 -7.69 7.89 14.05
N PHE A 68 -8.35 8.99 13.73
CA PHE A 68 -9.67 9.27 14.29
C PHE A 68 -10.73 8.36 13.67
N ASN A 69 -10.64 8.09 12.35
CA ASN A 69 -11.68 7.36 11.63
C ASN A 69 -11.28 5.99 11.06
N TRP A 70 -10.07 5.47 11.35
CA TRP A 70 -9.59 4.17 10.82
C TRP A 70 -10.61 3.03 10.91
N MET A 71 -11.37 2.94 12.01
CA MET A 71 -12.36 1.87 12.21
C MET A 71 -13.54 1.98 11.22
N LEU A 72 -13.92 3.19 10.84
CA LEU A 72 -14.94 3.41 9.80
C LEU A 72 -14.39 3.00 8.43
N VAL A 73 -13.15 3.36 8.11
CA VAL A 73 -12.48 2.98 6.87
C VAL A 73 -12.39 1.45 6.76
N ALA A 74 -11.90 0.77 7.80
CA ALA A 74 -11.82 -0.68 7.85
C ALA A 74 -13.18 -1.34 7.56
N LYS A 75 -14.25 -0.93 8.25
CA LYS A 75 -15.60 -1.48 8.05
C LYS A 75 -16.16 -1.23 6.65
N LYS A 76 -15.84 -0.10 6.02
CA LYS A 76 -16.25 0.19 4.64
C LYS A 76 -15.56 -0.76 3.68
N ILE A 77 -14.24 -0.90 3.78
CA ILE A 77 -13.46 -1.83 2.98
C ILE A 77 -14.02 -3.25 3.12
N GLU A 78 -14.18 -3.75 4.35
CA GLU A 78 -14.72 -5.11 4.58
C GLU A 78 -16.10 -5.31 3.95
N LYS A 79 -16.99 -4.32 4.10
CA LYS A 79 -18.36 -4.39 3.60
C LYS A 79 -18.44 -4.38 2.07
N ASP A 80 -17.68 -3.50 1.43
CA ASP A 80 -17.86 -3.20 0.01
C ASP A 80 -17.00 -4.12 -0.87
N THR A 81 -15.86 -4.61 -0.36
CA THR A 81 -14.91 -5.42 -1.15
C THR A 81 -14.83 -6.88 -0.71
N LYS A 82 -15.40 -7.23 0.45
CA LYS A 82 -15.27 -8.56 1.10
C LYS A 82 -13.84 -8.91 1.53
N ALA A 83 -12.91 -7.96 1.52
CA ALA A 83 -11.60 -8.12 2.12
C ALA A 83 -11.69 -8.32 3.64
N LYS A 84 -10.64 -8.87 4.25
CA LYS A 84 -10.48 -8.85 5.70
C LYS A 84 -9.49 -7.78 6.09
N VAL A 85 -9.81 -6.97 7.09
CA VAL A 85 -8.98 -5.81 7.44
C VAL A 85 -8.50 -5.93 8.89
N SER A 86 -7.20 -5.71 9.09
CA SER A 86 -6.61 -5.62 10.43
C SER A 86 -5.76 -4.37 10.56
N ARG A 87 -5.86 -3.64 11.68
CA ARG A 87 -4.90 -2.57 11.97
C ARG A 87 -3.54 -3.20 12.27
N ARG A 88 -2.48 -2.67 11.65
CA ARG A 88 -1.12 -3.16 11.82
C ARG A 88 -0.65 -3.01 13.26
N ASN A 89 -0.11 -4.10 13.80
CA ASN A 89 0.58 -4.12 15.09
C ASN A 89 1.95 -4.77 14.93
N VAL A 90 2.93 -4.31 15.70
CA VAL A 90 4.28 -4.90 15.85
C VAL A 90 4.42 -5.27 17.31
N GLU A 91 4.64 -6.55 17.61
CA GLU A 91 4.75 -7.06 19.00
C GLU A 91 3.58 -6.59 19.90
N ASP A 92 2.34 -6.71 19.39
CA ASP A 92 1.09 -6.27 20.04
C ASP A 92 0.93 -4.76 20.27
N ILE A 93 1.88 -3.95 19.79
CA ILE A 93 1.81 -2.49 19.83
C ILE A 93 1.31 -1.99 18.48
N THR A 94 0.37 -1.04 18.50
CA THR A 94 -0.12 -0.42 17.27
C THR A 94 1.01 0.30 16.54
N PHE A 95 1.21 -0.08 15.28
CA PHE A 95 2.18 0.57 14.43
C PHE A 95 1.72 1.99 14.11
N ILE A 96 2.65 2.93 14.20
CA ILE A 96 2.45 4.33 13.90
C ILE A 96 3.43 4.69 12.79
N THR A 97 2.91 5.26 11.69
CA THR A 97 3.76 5.72 10.58
C THR A 97 4.53 6.97 10.97
N ASP A 98 5.55 7.32 10.17
CA ASP A 98 6.27 8.60 10.30
C ASP A 98 5.35 9.82 10.15
N ASN A 99 4.20 9.67 9.49
CA ASN A 99 3.20 10.74 9.31
C ASN A 99 2.15 10.76 10.44
N ASP A 100 2.39 10.06 11.54
CA ASP A 100 1.49 9.97 12.70
C ASP A 100 0.13 9.32 12.38
N ASN A 101 0.08 8.41 11.40
CA ASN A 101 -1.12 7.67 11.00
C ASN A 101 -1.09 6.21 11.46
N TYR A 102 -2.17 5.47 11.18
CA TYR A 102 -2.22 4.02 11.27
C TYR A 102 -2.11 3.36 9.91
N ILE A 103 -1.81 2.07 9.89
CA ILE A 103 -1.92 1.23 8.69
C ILE A 103 -2.98 0.17 8.90
N LEU A 104 -3.82 -0.03 7.90
CA LEU A 104 -4.70 -1.17 7.76
C LEU A 104 -4.05 -2.17 6.79
N ASP A 105 -3.80 -3.38 7.26
CA ASP A 105 -3.41 -4.50 6.42
C ASP A 105 -4.66 -5.18 5.87
N VAL A 106 -4.86 -5.07 4.56
CA VAL A 106 -6.05 -5.55 3.84
C VAL A 106 -5.73 -6.87 3.14
N GLU A 107 -6.31 -7.96 3.61
CA GLU A 107 -6.28 -9.27 2.95
C GLU A 107 -7.32 -9.27 1.82
N LEU A 108 -6.84 -9.16 0.59
CA LEU A 108 -7.66 -9.02 -0.61
C LEU A 108 -8.31 -10.34 -1.02
N PRO A 109 -9.53 -10.32 -1.58
CA PRO A 109 -10.05 -11.44 -2.33
C PRO A 109 -9.12 -11.81 -3.51
N PRO A 110 -9.01 -13.10 -3.89
CA PRO A 110 -8.22 -13.49 -5.05
C PRO A 110 -8.66 -12.79 -6.33
N ASN A 111 -7.70 -12.38 -7.16
CA ASN A 111 -7.92 -11.66 -8.42
C ASN A 111 -8.69 -10.34 -8.27
N THR A 112 -8.50 -9.64 -7.15
CA THR A 112 -8.98 -8.26 -7.02
C THR A 112 -8.26 -7.39 -8.04
N ASP A 113 -9.00 -6.59 -8.81
CA ASP A 113 -8.40 -5.63 -9.73
C ASP A 113 -7.69 -4.51 -8.92
N PRO A 114 -6.39 -4.29 -9.13
CA PRO A 114 -5.63 -3.35 -8.32
C PRO A 114 -6.01 -1.90 -8.59
N TYR A 115 -6.40 -1.55 -9.81
CA TYR A 115 -6.81 -0.19 -10.19
C TYR A 115 -8.16 0.15 -9.56
N ASP A 116 -9.16 -0.74 -9.69
CA ASP A 116 -10.47 -0.52 -9.07
C ASP A 116 -10.36 -0.45 -7.54
N MET A 117 -9.53 -1.31 -6.93
CA MET A 117 -9.32 -1.31 -5.49
C MET A 117 -8.56 -0.07 -5.01
N HIS A 118 -7.55 0.38 -5.75
CA HIS A 118 -6.84 1.63 -5.48
C HIS A 118 -7.81 2.82 -5.52
N GLU A 119 -8.55 2.97 -6.64
CA GLU A 119 -9.51 4.06 -6.85
C GLU A 119 -10.60 4.08 -5.78
N TYR A 120 -11.17 2.93 -5.43
CA TYR A 120 -12.12 2.85 -4.33
C TYR A 120 -11.51 3.32 -3.00
N SER A 121 -10.32 2.82 -2.67
CA SER A 121 -9.70 3.02 -1.35
C SER A 121 -9.22 4.45 -1.17
N ILE A 122 -8.52 5.03 -2.14
CA ILE A 122 -7.95 6.37 -2.05
C ILE A 122 -9.03 7.45 -1.92
N HIS A 123 -10.24 7.19 -2.40
CA HIS A 123 -11.40 8.08 -2.27
C HIS A 123 -12.16 7.96 -0.94
N LEU A 124 -11.79 7.03 -0.05
CA LEU A 124 -12.38 6.96 1.28
C LEU A 124 -11.85 8.09 2.17
N THR A 125 -12.75 8.89 2.74
CA THR A 125 -12.36 9.92 3.72
C THR A 125 -11.54 9.31 4.86
N GLY A 126 -10.31 9.79 5.03
CA GLY A 126 -9.37 9.32 6.05
C GLY A 126 -8.33 8.33 5.53
N VAL A 127 -8.39 7.91 4.27
CA VAL A 127 -7.24 7.26 3.63
C VAL A 127 -6.26 8.35 3.20
N LEU A 128 -5.00 8.21 3.63
CA LEU A 128 -3.92 9.05 3.14
C LEU A 128 -3.36 8.49 1.84
N GLU A 129 -3.02 7.20 1.84
CA GLU A 129 -2.46 6.52 0.67
C GLU A 129 -2.58 4.99 0.80
N THR A 130 -2.48 4.28 -0.31
CA THR A 130 -2.47 2.82 -0.42
C THR A 130 -1.10 2.29 -0.84
N GLY A 131 -0.79 1.06 -0.49
CA GLY A 131 0.44 0.38 -0.87
C GLY A 131 0.48 -0.08 -2.33
N TYR A 132 -0.49 0.30 -3.16
CA TYR A 132 -0.44 0.05 -4.60
C TYR A 132 0.43 1.08 -5.30
N PHE A 133 1.46 0.62 -6.01
CA PHE A 133 2.29 1.45 -6.89
C PHE A 133 2.00 0.95 -8.30
N LEU A 134 1.11 1.67 -8.98
CA LEU A 134 0.57 1.34 -10.29
C LEU A 134 1.08 2.41 -11.27
N ASP A 135 1.44 1.98 -12.47
CA ASP A 135 2.01 2.78 -13.57
C ASP A 135 3.40 3.41 -13.33
#